data_AF-A0A965BXB7-F1
#
_entry.id   AF-A0A965BXB7-F1
#
_cell.length_a   1.000
_cell.length_b   1.000
_cell.length_c   1.000
_cell.angle_alpha   90.00
_cell.angle_beta   90.00
_cell.angle_gamma   90.00
#
_symmetry.space_group_name_H-M   'P 1'
#
loop_
_entity.id
_entity.type
_entity.pdbx_description
1 polymer ?
#
loop_
_entity_poly.entity_id
_entity_poly.type
_entity_poly.pdbx_seq_one_letter_code
_entity_poly.pdbx_strand_id
1 'polypeptide(L)'
;MAEHGREGGLDAPTRHPLNQDDPKFWDEDDLNKELERVYDICHGCRRCVSLCNAFPTLFDLVDESDTMEVDGVAVADYSKVVDQCYLCDLCYLTKCPYVPPH
;
A
#
# COMPACT_ATOMS: atom_id res chain seq x y z
N MET A 1 -30.86 -14.76 3.87
CA MET A 1 -30.62 -14.86 2.42
C MET A 1 -29.14 -14.61 2.23
N ALA A 2 -28.39 -15.65 1.89
CA ALA A 2 -26.96 -15.51 1.63
C ALA A 2 -26.82 -14.69 0.34
N GLU A 3 -26.39 -13.43 0.46
CA GLU A 3 -26.00 -12.66 -0.71
C GLU A 3 -24.82 -13.39 -1.34
N HIS A 4 -25.00 -13.84 -2.58
CA HIS A 4 -23.92 -14.24 -3.46
C HIS A 4 -22.90 -13.09 -3.46
N GLY A 5 -21.80 -13.26 -2.73
CA GLY A 5 -20.70 -12.32 -2.74
C GLY A 5 -20.24 -12.17 -4.19
N ARG A 6 -20.47 -10.98 -4.75
CA ARG A 6 -19.99 -10.65 -6.09
C ARG A 6 -18.48 -10.83 -6.08
N GLU A 7 -18.01 -11.68 -6.96
CA GLU A 7 -16.59 -11.89 -7.21
C GLU A 7 -15.91 -10.58 -7.64
N GLY A 8 -14.87 -10.18 -6.90
CA GLY A 8 -13.83 -9.25 -7.36
C GLY A 8 -14.12 -7.75 -7.30
N GLY A 9 -14.36 -7.16 -6.12
CA GLY A 9 -14.11 -5.73 -5.89
C GLY A 9 -14.84 -4.76 -6.83
N LEU A 10 -16.03 -5.14 -7.32
CA LEU A 10 -16.81 -4.38 -8.30
C LEU A 10 -17.66 -3.25 -7.68
N ASP A 11 -17.71 -3.18 -6.36
CA ASP A 11 -18.40 -2.11 -5.65
C ASP A 11 -17.50 -0.87 -5.52
N ALA A 12 -18.12 0.31 -5.45
CA ALA A 12 -17.38 1.56 -5.31
C ALA A 12 -16.55 1.54 -4.01
N PRO A 13 -15.28 2.00 -4.04
CA PRO A 13 -14.44 2.04 -2.85
C PRO A 13 -15.08 2.96 -1.80
N THR A 14 -15.15 2.48 -0.55
CA THR A 14 -15.59 3.32 0.56
C THR A 14 -14.40 4.12 1.07
N ARG A 15 -14.52 5.45 1.06
CA ARG A 15 -13.53 6.36 1.65
C ARG A 15 -13.91 6.66 3.08
N HIS A 16 -13.10 6.19 4.03
CA HIS A 16 -13.24 6.53 5.44
C HIS A 16 -12.48 7.82 5.76
N PRO A 17 -13.01 8.71 6.63
CA PRO A 17 -12.27 9.87 7.11
C PRO A 17 -10.96 9.45 7.77
N LEU A 18 -9.87 10.17 7.46
CA LEU A 18 -8.51 9.84 7.90
C LEU A 18 -8.11 10.48 9.24
N ASN A 19 -9.04 11.19 9.89
CA ASN A 19 -8.78 11.93 11.13
C ASN A 19 -7.72 13.06 10.98
N GLN A 20 -7.72 13.76 9.85
CA GLN A 20 -6.72 14.79 9.53
C GLN A 20 -6.73 16.04 10.43
N ASP A 21 -7.77 16.21 11.24
CA ASP A 21 -7.89 17.30 12.22
C ASP A 21 -7.10 17.01 13.51
N ASP A 22 -6.68 15.75 13.72
CA ASP A 22 -5.81 15.37 14.82
C ASP A 22 -4.36 15.80 14.50
N PRO A 23 -3.66 16.54 15.38
CA PRO A 23 -2.26 16.91 15.15
C PRO A 23 -1.34 15.72 14.90
N LYS A 24 -1.65 14.54 15.47
CA LYS A 24 -0.89 13.31 15.25
C LYS A 24 -0.90 12.87 13.79
N PHE A 25 -1.94 13.20 13.02
CA PHE A 25 -2.04 12.83 11.60
C PHE A 25 -0.88 13.37 10.76
N TRP A 26 -0.29 14.49 11.17
CA TRP A 26 0.79 15.16 10.46
C TRP A 26 2.19 14.82 11.00
N ASP A 27 2.29 13.83 11.89
CA ASP A 27 3.57 13.35 12.41
C ASP A 27 4.29 12.50 11.35
N GLU A 28 5.46 12.97 10.91
CA GLU A 28 6.23 12.33 9.85
C GLU A 28 6.79 10.96 10.28
N ASP A 29 7.13 10.79 11.56
CA ASP A 29 7.66 9.51 12.07
C ASP A 29 6.54 8.45 12.15
N ASP A 30 5.32 8.82 12.51
CA ASP A 30 4.14 7.95 12.50
C ASP A 30 3.77 7.56 11.06
N LEU A 31 3.83 8.52 10.12
CA LEU A 31 3.64 8.26 8.69
C LEU A 31 4.68 7.26 8.16
N ASN A 32 5.96 7.47 8.46
CA ASN A 32 7.04 6.60 7.97
C ASN A 32 6.88 5.16 8.49
N LYS A 33 6.49 4.98 9.76
CA LYS A 33 6.20 3.65 10.32
C LYS A 33 5.03 2.98 9.63
N GLU A 34 3.99 3.74 9.29
CA GLU A 34 2.83 3.18 8.59
C GLU A 34 3.16 2.84 7.13
N LEU A 35 4.00 3.64 6.45
CA LEU A 35 4.52 3.32 5.13
C LEU A 35 5.35 2.04 5.16
N GLU A 36 6.26 1.89 6.11
CA GLU A 36 7.07 0.69 6.30
C GLU A 36 6.17 -0.55 6.46
N ARG A 37 5.13 -0.48 7.31
CA ARG A 37 4.16 -1.56 7.51
C ARG A 37 3.42 -1.93 6.20
N VAL A 38 2.99 -0.93 5.43
CA VAL A 38 2.28 -1.17 4.16
C VAL A 38 3.22 -1.75 3.11
N TYR A 39 4.46 -1.26 3.05
CA TYR A 39 5.49 -1.76 2.13
C TYR A 39 5.86 -3.20 2.42
N ASP A 40 5.98 -3.57 3.70
CA ASP A 40 6.23 -4.95 4.12
C ASP A 40 5.13 -5.90 3.63
N ILE A 41 3.87 -5.51 3.81
CA ILE A 41 2.70 -6.25 3.28
C ILE A 41 2.78 -6.38 1.74
N CYS A 42 3.14 -5.30 1.06
CA CYS A 42 3.25 -5.28 -0.39
C CYS A 42 4.38 -6.18 -0.89
N HIS A 43 5.54 -6.14 -0.24
CA HIS A 43 6.70 -6.98 -0.50
C HIS A 43 6.39 -8.46 -0.24
N GLY A 44 5.68 -8.78 0.84
CA GLY A 44 5.32 -10.16 1.18
C GLY A 44 4.36 -10.82 0.19
N CYS A 45 3.52 -10.06 -0.52
CA CYS A 45 2.52 -10.63 -1.43
C CYS A 45 2.80 -10.40 -2.93
N ARG A 46 3.47 -9.30 -3.31
CA ARG A 46 3.83 -8.87 -4.68
C ARG A 46 2.75 -8.97 -5.77
N ARG A 47 1.47 -9.07 -5.41
CA ARG A 47 0.35 -9.33 -6.36
C ARG A 47 0.05 -8.16 -7.30
N CYS A 48 0.48 -6.96 -6.95
CA CYS A 48 0.08 -5.73 -7.62
C CYS A 48 1.06 -5.24 -8.69
N VAL A 49 2.17 -5.97 -8.92
CA VAL A 49 3.28 -5.57 -9.82
C VAL A 49 2.83 -5.16 -11.23
N SER A 50 1.78 -5.80 -11.76
CA SER A 50 1.27 -5.53 -13.12
C SER A 50 0.23 -4.40 -13.20
N LEU A 51 -0.14 -3.79 -12.08
CA LEU A 51 -1.25 -2.83 -12.01
C LEU A 51 -0.83 -1.36 -11.89
N CYS A 52 0.34 -1.09 -11.32
CA CYS A 52 0.79 0.27 -10.99
C CYS A 52 2.31 0.35 -10.94
N ASN A 53 2.87 1.48 -11.36
CA ASN A 53 4.32 1.73 -11.36
C ASN A 53 4.92 1.82 -9.95
N ALA A 54 4.12 2.11 -8.93
CA ALA A 54 4.60 2.16 -7.54
C ALA A 54 5.18 0.82 -7.07
N PHE A 55 4.62 -0.31 -7.51
CA PHE A 55 5.05 -1.62 -7.03
C PHE A 55 6.40 -2.08 -7.61
N PRO A 56 6.67 -1.97 -8.93
CA PRO A 56 8.03 -2.14 -9.45
C PRO A 56 9.05 -1.28 -8.72
N THR A 57 8.79 0.01 -8.52
CA THR A 57 9.71 0.90 -7.78
C THR A 57 9.97 0.41 -6.36
N LEU A 58 8.94 0.01 -5.62
CA LEU A 58 9.11 -0.54 -4.28
C LEU A 58 9.93 -1.84 -4.29
N PHE A 59 9.65 -2.76 -5.21
CA PHE A 59 10.32 -4.04 -5.25
C PHE A 59 11.76 -3.93 -5.70
N ASP A 60 12.07 -3.04 -6.65
CA ASP A 60 13.44 -2.74 -7.05
C ASP A 60 14.24 -2.18 -5.85
N LEU A 61 13.67 -1.24 -5.09
CA LEU A 61 14.32 -0.70 -3.89
C LEU A 61 14.63 -1.78 -2.83
N VAL A 62 13.71 -2.72 -2.63
CA VAL A 62 13.91 -3.81 -1.67
C VAL A 62 14.88 -4.85 -2.20
N ASP A 63 14.77 -5.25 -3.47
CA ASP A 63 15.62 -6.28 -4.08
C ASP A 63 17.08 -5.78 -4.24
N GLU A 64 17.30 -4.47 -4.29
CA GLU A 64 18.62 -3.82 -4.29
C GLU A 64 19.15 -3.51 -2.88
N SER A 65 18.39 -3.76 -1.81
CA SER A 65 18.79 -3.50 -0.42
C SER A 65 19.70 -4.60 0.14
N ASP A 66 20.47 -4.27 1.18
CA ASP A 66 21.39 -5.23 1.82
C ASP A 66 20.67 -6.39 2.53
N THR A 67 19.45 -6.15 3.01
CA THR A 67 18.65 -7.15 3.76
C THR A 67 17.68 -7.92 2.85
N MET A 68 17.41 -7.41 1.64
CA MET A 68 16.31 -7.84 0.76
C MET A 68 14.92 -7.72 1.39
N GLU A 69 14.81 -6.93 2.45
CA GLU A 69 13.58 -6.63 3.18
C GLU A 69 13.40 -5.11 3.27
N VAL A 70 12.21 -4.67 3.70
CA VAL A 70 11.87 -3.23 3.75
C VAL A 70 12.73 -2.45 4.75
N ASP A 71 13.26 -3.12 5.78
CA ASP A 71 14.16 -2.53 6.77
C ASP A 71 15.52 -2.07 6.17
N GLY A 72 15.88 -2.61 5.00
CA GLY A 72 17.06 -2.21 4.24
C GLY A 72 16.83 -0.99 3.34
N VAL A 73 15.58 -0.52 3.19
CA VAL A 73 15.24 0.62 2.34
C VAL A 73 15.36 1.92 3.14
N ALA A 74 16.10 2.89 2.60
CA ALA A 74 16.20 4.21 3.22
C ALA A 74 14.83 4.92 3.26
N VAL A 75 14.44 5.46 4.41
CA VAL A 75 13.17 6.21 4.58
C VAL A 75 13.03 7.34 3.56
N ALA A 76 14.13 8.02 3.21
CA ALA A 76 14.13 9.08 2.19
C ALA A 76 13.63 8.59 0.81
N ASP A 77 13.79 7.31 0.52
CA ASP A 77 13.40 6.69 -0.75
C ASP A 77 11.94 6.25 -0.79
N TYR A 78 11.21 6.28 0.34
CA TYR A 78 9.78 5.98 0.37
C TYR A 78 8.99 6.92 -0.56
N SER A 79 9.42 8.17 -0.64
CA SER A 79 8.85 9.17 -1.55
C SER A 79 8.85 8.73 -3.02
N LYS A 80 9.88 8.01 -3.48
CA LYS A 80 9.98 7.50 -4.86
C LYS A 80 8.82 6.57 -5.21
N VAL A 81 8.36 5.77 -4.24
CA VAL A 81 7.21 4.87 -4.39
C VAL A 81 5.91 5.67 -4.40
N VAL A 82 5.75 6.61 -3.48
CA VAL A 82 4.56 7.47 -3.35
C VAL A 82 4.34 8.32 -4.61
N ASP A 83 5.40 8.84 -5.22
CA ASP A 83 5.35 9.65 -6.44
C ASP A 83 4.77 8.91 -7.65
N GLN A 84 4.80 7.57 -7.62
CA GLN A 84 4.19 6.73 -8.65
C GLN A 84 2.72 6.36 -8.35
N CYS A 85 2.18 6.77 -7.20
CA CYS A 85 0.82 6.45 -6.79
C CYS A 85 -0.18 7.55 -7.20
N TYR A 86 -1.09 7.21 -8.11
CA TYR A 86 -2.14 8.13 -8.58
C TYR A 86 -3.46 8.02 -7.82
N LEU A 87 -3.49 7.32 -6.68
CA LEU A 87 -4.69 7.14 -5.83
C LEU A 87 -5.93 6.61 -6.59
N CYS A 88 -5.71 5.73 -7.57
CA CYS A 88 -6.77 5.17 -8.42
C CYS A 88 -7.49 3.94 -7.86
N ASP A 89 -7.06 3.42 -6.70
CA ASP A 89 -7.57 2.22 -6.00
C ASP A 89 -7.54 0.89 -6.77
N LEU A 90 -6.93 0.84 -7.95
CA LEU A 90 -6.95 -0.36 -8.78
C LEU A 90 -6.31 -1.57 -8.05
N CYS A 91 -5.17 -1.34 -7.39
CA CYS A 91 -4.50 -2.37 -6.60
C CYS A 91 -5.33 -2.83 -5.39
N TYR A 92 -5.96 -1.87 -4.70
CA TYR A 92 -6.80 -2.11 -3.53
C TYR A 92 -8.02 -2.97 -3.88
N LEU A 93 -8.77 -2.60 -4.93
CA LEU A 93 -10.03 -3.28 -5.27
C LEU A 93 -9.85 -4.61 -5.97
N THR A 94 -8.83 -4.76 -6.81
CA THR A 94 -8.77 -5.90 -7.74
C THR A 94 -7.88 -7.06 -7.29
N LYS A 95 -6.85 -6.81 -6.45
CA LYS A 95 -5.83 -7.82 -6.12
C LYS A 95 -5.43 -7.90 -4.66
N CYS A 96 -5.60 -6.84 -3.88
CA CYS A 96 -5.14 -6.80 -2.50
C CYS A 96 -5.96 -7.79 -1.62
N PRO A 97 -5.33 -8.80 -0.99
CA PRO A 97 -6.02 -9.71 -0.08
C PRO A 97 -6.13 -9.17 1.35
N TYR A 98 -5.56 -7.99 1.62
CA TYR A 98 -5.52 -7.36 2.95
C TYR A 98 -6.55 -6.22 3.10
N VAL A 99 -7.58 -6.22 2.25
CA VAL A 99 -8.72 -5.30 2.36
C VAL A 99 -9.83 -5.94 3.21
N PRO A 100 -10.68 -5.16 3.89
CA PRO A 100 -11.81 -5.69 4.65
C PRO A 100 -12.67 -6.67 3.83
N PRO A 101 -13.25 -7.73 4.44
CA PRO A 101 -13.58 -7.86 5.87
C PRO A 101 -12.53 -8.59 6.72
N HIS A 102 -11.31 -8.77 6.22
CA HIS A 102 -10.24 -9.49 6.93
C HIS A 102 -9.66 -8.68 8.09
#